data_AF-A0A927FPK0-F1
#
_entry.id   AF-A0A927FPK0-F1
#
_cell.length_a   1.000
_cell.length_b   1.000
_cell.length_c   1.000
_cell.angle_alpha   90.00
_cell.angle_beta   90.00
_cell.angle_gamma   90.00
#
_symmetry.space_group_name_H-M   'P 1'
#
loop_
_entity.id
_entity.type
_entity.pdbx_description
1 polymer ?
#
loop_
_entity_poly.entity_id
_entity_poly.type
_entity_poly.pdbx_seq_one_letter_code
_entity_poly.pdbx_strand_id
1 'polypeptide(L)' 'MSDESTQEKLAEAKRTATQELFKSGTPDYDPRAQQRAVEAERKAQHAADEARDAK' A
#
# COMPACT_ATOMS: atom_id res chain seq x y z
N MET A 1 -16.15 -22.07 -16.39
CA MET A 1 -16.17 -21.55 -15.01
C MET A 1 -17.01 -20.29 -15.05
N SER A 2 -18.21 -20.28 -14.46
CA SER A 2 -19.14 -19.16 -14.57
C SER A 2 -18.63 -17.93 -13.83
N ASP A 3 -18.91 -16.74 -14.35
CA ASP A 3 -18.56 -15.46 -13.71
C ASP A 3 -19.21 -15.31 -12.31
N GLU A 4 -20.35 -15.95 -12.09
CA GLU A 4 -20.97 -16.08 -10.76
C GLU A 4 -20.00 -16.69 -9.74
N SER A 5 -19.30 -17.77 -10.13
CA SER A 5 -18.37 -18.48 -9.26
C SER A 5 -17.09 -17.70 -8.99
N THR A 6 -16.72 -16.74 -9.84
CA THR A 6 -15.53 -15.90 -9.63
C THR A 6 -15.85 -14.73 -8.70
N GLN A 7 -17.06 -14.17 -8.79
CA GLN A 7 -17.56 -13.14 -7.88
C GLN A 7 -17.69 -13.66 -6.44
N GLU A 8 -18.24 -14.87 -6.27
CA GLU A 8 -18.38 -15.52 -4.96
C GLU A 8 -17.01 -15.76 -4.31
N LYS A 9 -16.05 -16.31 -5.07
CA LYS A 9 -14.68 -16.54 -4.59
C LYS A 9 -13.97 -15.23 -4.21
N LEU A 10 -14.20 -14.17 -4.98
CA LEU A 10 -13.64 -12.85 -4.68
C LEU A 10 -14.26 -12.25 -3.41
N ALA A 11 -15.57 -12.42 -3.20
CA ALA A 11 -16.24 -11.98 -1.99
C ALA A 11 -15.72 -12.75 -0.75
N GLU A 12 -15.51 -14.05 -0.88
CA GLU A 12 -14.94 -14.90 0.17
C GLU A 12 -13.50 -14.49 0.51
N ALA A 13 -12.64 -14.33 -0.51
CA ALA A 13 -11.26 -13.89 -0.33
C ALA A 13 -11.16 -12.52 0.36
N LYS A 14 -12.05 -11.58 0.03
CA LYS A 14 -12.13 -10.27 0.71
C LYS A 14 -12.49 -10.42 2.18
N ARG A 15 -13.46 -11.27 2.54
CA ARG A 15 -13.85 -11.50 3.94
C ARG A 15 -12.69 -12.06 4.75
N THR A 16 -11.97 -13.06 4.21
CA THR A 16 -10.81 -13.64 4.87
C THR A 16 -9.70 -12.61 5.06
N ALA A 17 -9.35 -11.85 4.01
CA ALA A 17 -8.32 -10.82 4.11
C ALA A 17 -8.66 -9.75 5.17
N THR A 18 -9.92 -9.29 5.22
CA THR A 18 -10.37 -8.32 6.23
C THR A 18 -10.32 -8.90 7.65
N GLN A 19 -10.68 -10.17 7.85
CA GLN A 19 -10.58 -10.82 9.16
C GLN A 19 -9.13 -10.93 9.62
N GLU A 20 -8.21 -11.30 8.73
CA GLU A 20 -6.78 -11.38 9.06
C GLU A 20 -6.18 -10.01 9.36
N LEU A 21 -6.52 -8.98 8.57
CA LEU A 21 -6.14 -7.58 8.83
C LEU A 21 -6.63 -7.09 10.20
N PHE A 22 -7.84 -7.49 10.59
CA PHE A 22 -8.41 -7.12 11.88
C PHE A 22 -7.72 -7.83 13.04
N LYS A 23 -7.32 -9.10 12.87
CA LYS A 23 -6.59 -9.89 13.88
C LYS A 23 -5.18 -9.37 14.13
N SER A 24 -4.46 -8.96 13.08
CA SER A 24 -3.11 -8.41 13.25
C SER A 24 -3.11 -7.02 13.88
N GLY A 25 -4.29 -6.37 13.95
CA GLY A 25 -4.38 -4.93 13.99
C GLY A 25 -3.86 -4.36 12.67
N THR A 26 -4.60 -3.45 12.04
CA THR A 26 -3.90 -2.50 11.16
C THR A 26 -2.92 -1.77 12.07
N PRO A 27 -1.61 -1.68 11.71
CA PRO A 27 -0.70 -0.84 12.49
C PRO A 27 -1.39 0.51 12.68
N ASP A 28 -1.53 0.94 13.94
CA ASP A 28 -2.11 2.25 14.19
C ASP A 28 -1.38 3.25 13.31
N TYR A 29 -2.16 4.04 12.57
CA TYR A 29 -1.60 5.03 11.66
C TYR A 29 -0.65 5.91 12.47
N ASP A 30 0.65 5.77 12.22
CA ASP A 30 1.69 6.58 12.83
C ASP A 30 1.95 7.78 11.91
N PRO A 31 1.53 9.00 12.29
CA PRO A 31 1.75 10.19 11.48
C PRO A 31 3.23 10.42 11.20
N ARG A 32 4.14 10.01 12.10
CA ARG A 32 5.58 10.15 11.92
C ARG A 32 6.11 9.14 10.90
N ALA A 33 5.54 7.94 10.84
CA ALA A 33 5.88 6.96 9.81
C ALA A 33 5.45 7.46 8.42
N GLN A 34 4.26 8.04 8.31
CA GLN A 34 3.80 8.64 7.05
C GLN A 34 4.69 9.83 6.64
N GLN A 35 5.00 10.74 7.56
CA GLN A 35 5.88 11.89 7.28
C GLN A 35 7.25 11.43 6.78
N ARG A 36 7.85 10.43 7.42
CA ARG A 36 9.13 9.84 6.97
C ARG A 36 9.04 9.25 5.57
N ALA A 37 7.96 8.55 5.24
CA ALA A 37 7.75 7.98 3.92
C ALA A 37 7.66 9.08 2.83
N VAL A 38 6.91 10.15 3.11
CA VAL A 38 6.76 11.30 2.20
C VAL A 38 8.09 12.04 2.01
N GLU A 39 8.86 12.24 3.07
CA GLU A 39 10.18 12.87 2.98
C GLU A 39 11.18 12.01 2.19
N ALA A 40 11.17 10.69 2.38
CA ALA A 40 12.01 9.77 1.64
C ALA A 40 11.69 9.81 0.14
N GLU A 41 10.40 9.83 -0.21
CA GLU A 41 9.94 9.98 -1.59
C GLU A 41 10.39 11.32 -2.18
N ARG A 42 10.21 12.43 -1.47
CA ARG A 42 10.67 13.76 -1.91
C ARG A 42 12.19 13.78 -2.14
N LYS A 43 12.96 13.18 -1.24
CA LYS A 43 14.42 13.13 -1.35
C LYS A 43 14.86 12.30 -2.55
N ALA A 44 14.21 11.17 -2.80
CA ALA A 44 14.48 10.33 -3.97
C ALA A 44 14.16 11.07 -5.28
N GLN A 45 13.03 11.78 -5.32
CA GLN A 45 12.65 12.61 -6.46
C GLN A 45 13.68 13.70 -6.72
N HIS A 46 14.09 14.44 -5.68
CA HIS A 46 15.10 15.48 -5.81
C HIS A 46 16.45 14.94 -6.32
N ALA A 47 16.90 13.79 -5.81
CA ALA A 47 18.12 13.15 -6.29
C ALA A 47 18.00 12.67 -7.74
N ALA A 48 16.83 12.21 -8.16
CA ALA A 48 16.58 11.81 -9.55
C ALA A 48 16.57 13.02 -10.49
N ASP A 49 16.01 14.15 -10.05
CA ASP A 49 15.99 15.39 -10.82
C ASP A 49 17.40 16.02 -10.90
N GLU A 50 18.15 16.05 -9.79
CA GLU A 50 19.57 16.43 -9.79
C GLU A 50 20.42 15.55 -10.74
N ALA A 51 20.17 14.25 -10.77
CA ALA A 51 20.88 13.33 -11.67
C ALA A 51 20.49 13.54 -13.15
N ARG A 52 19.28 14.03 -13.43
CA ARG A 52 18.85 14.42 -14.78
C ARG A 52 19.49 15.73 -15.22
N ASP A 53 19.55 16.69 -14.33
CA ASP A 53 20.08 18.03 -14.62
C ASP A 53 21.62 18.06 -14.67
N ALA A 54 22.30 17.10 -14.03
CA ALA A 54 23.75 16.93 -14.09
C ALA A 54 24.26 16.23 -15.37
N LYS A 55 23.39 15.94 -16.35
CA LYS A 55 23.70 15.26 -17.60
C LYS A 55 23.59 16.20 -18.81
#